data_AF-A0A9E2V1X6-F1
#
_entry.id   AF-A0A9E2V1X6-F1
#
_cell.length_a   1.000
_cell.length_b   1.000
_cell.length_c   1.000
_cell.angle_alpha   90.00
_cell.angle_beta   90.00
_cell.angle_gamma   90.00
#
_symmetry.space_group_name_H-M   'P 1'
#
loop_
_entity.id
_entity.type
_entity.pdbx_description
1 polymer ?
#
loop_
_entity_poly.entity_id
_entity_poly.type
_entity_poly.pdbx_seq_one_letter_code
_entity_poly.pdbx_strand_id
1 'polypeptide(L)'
;MITLYNIILTIGISVGIPLIIPIVLLSKKRRKTFLQRLGVKRLPENILSKSDKKPIWVHALSVGEVLSSVPLVMNLKGHFKDKRIVFSASTKTGFEIADKLFKKNVDSIF
;
A
#
# COMPACT_ATOMS: atom_id res chain seq x y z
N MET A 1 23.13 -17.16 -21.24
CA MET A 1 23.10 -16.13 -20.16
C MET A 1 21.79 -16.15 -19.37
N ILE A 2 20.61 -16.21 -20.01
CA ILE A 2 19.31 -16.27 -19.32
C ILE A 2 19.14 -17.51 -18.42
N THR A 3 19.65 -18.67 -18.83
CA THR A 3 19.55 -19.92 -18.05
C THR A 3 20.36 -19.85 -16.74
N LEU A 4 21.58 -19.32 -16.80
CA LEU A 4 22.41 -19.13 -15.62
C LEU A 4 21.79 -18.11 -14.66
N TYR A 5 21.25 -17.01 -15.19
CA TYR A 5 20.48 -16.04 -14.41
C TYR A 5 19.30 -16.69 -13.68
N ASN A 6 18.52 -17.53 -14.37
CA ASN A 6 17.37 -18.22 -13.79
C ASN A 6 17.79 -19.24 -12.72
N ILE A 7 18.91 -19.96 -12.92
CA ILE A 7 19.44 -20.89 -11.91
C ILE A 7 19.86 -20.13 -10.65
N ILE A 8 20.62 -19.04 -10.80
CA ILE A 8 21.06 -18.21 -9.66
C ILE A 8 19.85 -17.61 -8.93
N LEU A 9 18.87 -17.10 -9.67
CA LEU A 9 17.66 -16.53 -9.10
C LEU A 9 16.85 -17.60 -8.34
N THR A 10 16.72 -18.80 -8.91
CA THR A 10 15.97 -19.91 -8.29
C THR A 10 16.63 -20.34 -6.99
N ILE A 11 17.96 -20.56 -7.00
CA ILE A 11 18.72 -20.91 -5.80
C ILE A 11 18.60 -19.79 -4.75
N GLY A 12 18.75 -18.53 -5.16
CA GLY A 12 18.63 -17.37 -4.29
C GLY A 12 17.26 -17.27 -3.61
N ILE A 13 16.17 -17.54 -4.34
CA ILE A 13 14.82 -17.56 -3.78
C ILE A 13 14.63 -18.77 -2.86
N SER A 14 15.01 -19.96 -3.30
CA SER A 14 14.88 -21.22 -2.53
C SER A 14 15.62 -21.17 -1.20
N VAL A 15 16.78 -20.52 -1.14
CA VAL A 15 17.55 -20.32 0.10
C VAL A 15 17.06 -19.08 0.87
N GLY A 16 16.69 -18.01 0.17
CA GLY A 16 16.24 -16.76 0.79
C GLY A 16 14.92 -16.88 1.55
N ILE A 17 13.95 -17.61 1.00
CA ILE A 17 12.64 -17.83 1.64
C ILE A 17 12.76 -18.42 3.05
N PRO A 18 13.41 -19.58 3.27
CA PRO A 18 13.51 -20.18 4.61
C PRO A 18 14.28 -19.30 5.61
N LEU A 19 15.19 -18.44 5.14
CA LEU A 19 15.90 -17.47 6.00
C LEU A 19 15.03 -16.27 6.38
N ILE A 20 14.14 -15.82 5.50
CA ILE A 20 13.23 -14.68 5.76
C ILE A 20 12.09 -15.07 6.71
N ILE A 21 11.63 -16.32 6.67
CA ILE A 21 10.54 -16.84 7.53
C ILE A 21 10.78 -16.54 9.03
N PRO A 22 11.91 -16.93 9.66
CA PRO A 22 12.15 -16.64 11.07
C PRO A 22 12.28 -15.14 11.35
N ILE A 23 12.88 -14.36 10.43
CA ILE A 23 12.99 -12.89 10.55
C ILE A 23 11.59 -12.24 10.63
N VAL A 24 10.66 -12.71 9.81
CA VAL A 24 9.28 -12.24 9.80
C VAL A 24 8.54 -12.71 11.06
N LEU A 25 8.62 -14.00 11.42
CA LEU A 25 7.90 -14.59 12.55
C LEU A 25 8.35 -14.04 13.91
N LEU A 26 9.66 -13.85 14.12
CA LEU A 26 10.18 -13.36 15.40
C LEU A 26 9.87 -11.87 15.61
N SER A 27 9.83 -11.07 14.55
CA SER A 27 9.53 -9.64 14.66
C SER A 27 8.02 -9.36 14.70
N LYS A 28 7.48 -8.96 15.87
CA LYS A 28 6.08 -8.52 16.03
C LYS A 28 5.70 -7.41 15.02
N LYS A 29 6.61 -6.49 14.71
CA LYS A 29 6.42 -5.42 13.74
C LYS A 29 6.28 -5.97 12.32
N ARG A 30 7.17 -6.88 11.91
CA ARG A 30 7.15 -7.47 10.56
C ARG A 30 5.94 -8.37 10.38
N ARG A 31 5.54 -9.19 11.36
CA ARG A 31 4.31 -10.00 11.27
C ARG A 31 3.07 -9.18 10.91
N LYS A 32 2.89 -8.02 11.54
CA LYS A 32 1.71 -7.16 11.32
C LYS A 32 1.68 -6.52 9.93
N THR A 33 2.84 -6.16 9.37
CA THR A 33 2.93 -5.45 8.08
C THR A 33 3.23 -6.36 6.90
N PHE A 34 3.76 -7.57 7.13
CA PHE A 34 4.19 -8.49 6.08
C PHE A 34 3.02 -8.96 5.22
N LEU A 35 1.90 -9.35 5.84
CA LEU A 35 0.69 -9.75 5.10
C LEU A 35 0.11 -8.61 4.26
N GLN A 36 0.24 -7.37 4.73
CA GLN A 36 -0.18 -6.18 3.97
C GLN A 36 0.74 -5.94 2.77
N ARG A 37 2.07 -6.08 2.97
CA ARG A 37 3.07 -5.91 1.92
C ARG A 37 3.03 -6.99 0.83
N LEU A 38 2.59 -8.20 1.18
CA LEU A 38 2.37 -9.28 0.20
C LEU A 38 1.03 -9.14 -0.55
N GLY A 39 0.21 -8.14 -0.24
CA GLY A 39 -1.11 -7.98 -0.85
C GLY A 39 -2.14 -9.03 -0.41
N VAL A 40 -1.83 -9.81 0.64
CA VAL A 40 -2.72 -10.87 1.16
C VAL A 40 -3.87 -10.27 1.98
N LYS A 41 -3.66 -9.11 2.60
CA LYS A 41 -4.75 -8.39 3.27
C LYS A 41 -5.71 -7.89 2.20
N ARG A 42 -6.98 -8.33 2.29
CA ARG A 42 -8.04 -7.86 1.39
C ARG A 42 -8.12 -6.33 1.43
N LEU A 43 -8.21 -5.75 0.24
CA LEU A 43 -8.61 -4.36 0.08
C LEU A 43 -9.97 -4.16 0.76
N PRO A 44 -10.20 -3.01 1.41
CA PRO A 44 -11.51 -2.64 1.90
C PRO A 44 -12.63 -2.91 0.87
N GLU A 45 -13.72 -3.53 1.29
CA GLU A 45 -14.82 -3.95 0.39
C GLU A 45 -15.45 -2.76 -0.37
N ASN A 46 -15.40 -1.58 0.24
CA ASN A 46 -15.80 -0.32 -0.36
C ASN A 46 -14.88 0.16 -1.50
N ILE A 47 -13.71 -0.46 -1.74
CA ILE A 47 -12.89 -0.27 -2.96
C ILE A 47 -13.29 -1.30 -4.02
N LEU A 48 -13.55 -2.54 -3.58
CA LEU A 48 -13.83 -3.69 -4.45
C LEU A 48 -15.24 -3.71 -5.01
N SER A 49 -16.17 -2.91 -4.46
CA SER A 49 -17.52 -2.86 -5.01
C SER A 49 -17.47 -2.40 -6.48
N LYS A 50 -18.07 -3.21 -7.36
CA LYS A 50 -18.28 -2.96 -8.79
C LYS A 50 -19.27 -1.82 -9.02
N SER A 51 -19.01 -0.67 -8.40
CA SER A 51 -19.63 0.57 -8.84
C SER A 51 -19.04 0.91 -10.22
N ASP A 52 -19.89 1.36 -11.15
CA ASP A 52 -19.45 1.88 -12.46
C ASP A 52 -18.46 3.05 -12.34
N LYS A 53 -18.31 3.60 -11.13
CA LYS A 53 -17.41 4.70 -10.79
C LYS A 53 -16.06 4.14 -10.35
N LYS A 54 -15.12 4.08 -11.30
CA LYS A 54 -13.71 3.73 -11.09
C LYS A 54 -13.09 4.65 -10.03
N PRO A 55 -12.43 4.11 -8.99
CA PRO A 55 -11.81 4.92 -7.94
C PRO A 55 -10.57 5.66 -8.46
N ILE A 56 -10.27 6.81 -7.87
CA ILE A 56 -9.00 7.51 -8.02
C ILE A 56 -8.09 7.08 -6.88
N TRP A 57 -6.93 6.52 -7.21
CA TRP A 57 -5.97 6.05 -6.21
C TRP A 57 -4.73 6.96 -6.19
N VAL A 58 -4.44 7.52 -5.01
CA VAL A 58 -3.22 8.27 -4.72
C VAL A 58 -2.30 7.43 -3.81
N HIS A 59 -1.04 7.28 -4.21
CA HIS A 59 -0.03 6.54 -3.44
C HIS A 59 1.15 7.46 -3.09
N ALA A 60 1.57 7.45 -1.82
CA ALA A 60 2.71 8.20 -1.33
C ALA A 60 3.79 7.28 -0.73
N LEU A 61 5.03 7.51 -1.13
CA LEU A 61 6.21 6.73 -0.74
C LEU A 61 6.89 7.32 0.51
N SER A 62 6.64 8.59 0.83
CA SER A 62 7.28 9.31 1.94
C SER A 62 6.33 10.24 2.69
N VAL A 63 6.76 10.76 3.85
CA VAL A 63 6.01 11.77 4.61
C VAL A 63 5.86 13.07 3.82
N GLY A 64 6.92 13.51 3.12
CA GLY A 64 6.87 14.72 2.29
C GLY A 64 5.87 14.60 1.14
N GLU A 65 5.76 13.42 0.54
CA GLU A 65 4.75 13.14 -0.50
C GLU A 65 3.33 13.14 0.07
N VAL A 66 3.11 12.58 1.27
CA VAL A 66 1.80 12.67 1.93
C VAL A 66 1.40 14.12 2.13
N LEU A 67 2.30 14.96 2.68
CA LEU A 67 2.01 16.36 2.97
C LEU A 67 1.77 17.18 1.69
N SER A 68 2.60 17.00 0.67
CA SER A 68 2.44 17.69 -0.62
C SER A 68 1.19 17.24 -1.39
N SER A 69 0.71 16.02 -1.15
CA SER A 69 -0.52 15.50 -1.78
C SER A 69 -1.81 16.09 -1.20
N VAL A 70 -1.77 16.76 -0.05
CA VAL A 70 -2.97 17.31 0.61
C VAL A 70 -3.83 18.18 -0.32
N PRO A 71 -3.31 19.25 -0.95
CA PRO A 71 -4.11 20.07 -1.85
C PRO A 71 -4.65 19.28 -3.05
N LEU A 72 -3.88 18.31 -3.56
CA LEU A 72 -4.34 17.45 -4.66
C LEU A 72 -5.55 16.62 -4.24
N VAL A 73 -5.46 15.90 -3.11
CA VAL A 73 -6.52 15.02 -2.62
C VAL A 73 -7.81 15.82 -2.34
N MET A 74 -7.69 17.00 -1.74
CA MET A 74 -8.85 17.86 -1.45
C MET A 74 -9.52 18.36 -2.75
N ASN A 75 -8.73 18.79 -3.73
CA ASN A 75 -9.26 19.22 -5.03
C ASN A 75 -9.90 18.06 -5.79
N LEU A 76 -9.30 16.86 -5.76
CA LEU A 76 -9.89 15.68 -6.38
C LEU A 76 -11.25 15.36 -5.76
N LYS A 77 -11.40 15.47 -4.42
CA LYS A 77 -12.69 15.22 -3.76
C LYS A 77 -13.74 16.26 -4.12
N GLY A 78 -13.33 17.52 -4.26
CA GLY A 78 -14.21 18.61 -4.67
C GLY A 78 -14.70 18.49 -6.11
N HIS A 79 -13.81 18.15 -7.04
CA HIS A 79 -14.13 18.03 -8.47
C HIS A 79 -14.86 16.73 -8.82
N PHE A 80 -14.48 15.61 -8.21
CA PHE A 80 -15.04 14.29 -8.48
C PHE A 80 -15.87 13.79 -7.31
N LYS A 81 -16.99 14.46 -7.04
CA LYS A 81 -17.90 14.09 -5.94
C LYS A 81 -18.49 12.69 -6.07
N ASP A 82 -18.56 12.20 -7.30
CA ASP A 82 -19.12 10.90 -7.64
C ASP A 82 -18.07 9.77 -7.61
N LYS A 83 -16.77 10.10 -7.64
CA LYS A 83 -15.70 9.10 -7.58
C LYS A 83 -15.22 8.87 -6.15
N ARG A 84 -14.89 7.62 -5.88
CA ARG A 84 -14.19 7.24 -4.64
C ARG A 84 -12.73 7.65 -4.74
N ILE A 85 -12.20 8.19 -3.65
CA ILE A 85 -10.78 8.49 -3.52
C ILE A 85 -10.18 7.52 -2.51
N VAL A 86 -9.09 6.90 -2.94
CA VAL A 86 -8.37 5.89 -2.19
C VAL A 86 -6.95 6.40 -1.99
N PHE A 87 -6.46 6.38 -0.75
CA PHE A 87 -5.12 6.81 -0.42
C PHE A 87 -4.31 5.65 0.14
N SER A 88 -3.02 5.59 -0.20
CA SER A 88 -2.12 4.61 0.40
C SER A 88 -0.72 5.15 0.65
N ALA A 89 -0.04 4.63 1.67
CA ALA A 89 1.29 5.09 2.03
C ALA A 89 2.27 3.95 2.36
N SER A 90 3.48 4.00 1.77
CA SER A 90 4.47 2.93 1.93
C SER A 90 5.20 2.92 3.28
N THR A 91 5.44 4.10 3.86
CA THR A 91 6.12 4.21 5.16
C THR A 91 5.12 4.20 6.30
N LYS A 92 5.49 3.61 7.43
CA LYS A 92 4.64 3.59 8.64
C LYS A 92 4.27 5.02 9.06
N THR A 93 5.25 5.92 9.10
CA THR A 93 5.03 7.33 9.47
C THR A 93 4.17 8.06 8.44
N GLY A 94 4.39 7.81 7.14
CA GLY A 94 3.54 8.35 6.08
C GLY A 94 2.08 7.90 6.22
N PHE A 95 1.86 6.61 6.50
CA PHE A 95 0.53 6.06 6.75
C PHE A 95 -0.15 6.71 7.97
N GLU A 96 0.55 6.83 9.09
CA GLU A 96 -0.01 7.45 10.30
C GLU A 96 -0.39 8.92 10.08
N ILE A 97 0.41 9.65 9.29
CA ILE A 97 0.11 11.05 8.92
C ILE A 97 -1.06 11.10 7.93
N ALA A 98 -1.07 10.23 6.92
CA ALA A 98 -2.15 10.13 5.94
C ALA A 98 -3.50 9.80 6.62
N ASP A 99 -3.51 8.84 7.56
CA ASP A 99 -4.72 8.50 8.32
C ASP A 99 -5.25 9.70 9.11
N LYS A 100 -4.38 10.49 9.73
CA LYS A 100 -4.80 11.71 10.44
C LYS A 100 -5.36 12.79 9.51
N LEU A 101 -4.73 13.00 8.36
CA LEU A 101 -5.08 14.08 7.42
C LEU A 101 -6.30 13.76 6.56
N PHE A 102 -6.43 12.51 6.11
CA PHE A 102 -7.35 12.14 5.04
C PHE A 102 -8.55 11.30 5.50
N LYS A 103 -8.57 10.76 6.73
CA LYS A 103 -9.63 9.85 7.19
C LYS A 103 -11.06 10.39 7.06
N LYS A 104 -11.24 11.71 7.00
CA LYS A 104 -12.54 12.36 6.77
C LYS A 104 -12.83 12.71 5.31
N ASN A 105 -11.81 12.69 4.44
CA ASN A 105 -11.84 13.25 3.10
C ASN A 105 -11.68 12.19 2.00
N VAL A 106 -11.12 11.02 2.32
CA VAL A 106 -10.99 9.89 1.39
C VAL A 106 -11.86 8.74 1.84
N ASP A 107 -12.30 7.95 0.88
CA ASP A 107 -13.22 6.84 1.09
C ASP A 107 -12.49 5.61 1.68
N SER A 108 -11.16 5.52 1.52
CA SER A 108 -10.33 4.46 2.13
C SER A 108 -8.85 4.85 2.25
N ILE A 109 -8.19 4.34 3.29
CA ILE A 109 -6.75 4.49 3.55
C ILE A 109 -6.13 3.12 3.85
N PHE A 110 -4.98 2.80 3.23
CA PHE A 110 -4.23 1.56 3.49
C PHE A 110 -2.71 1.67 3.36
#